data_AF-A0A653CKC1-F1
#
_entry.id   AF-A0A653CKC1-F1
#
_cell.length_a   1.000
_cell.length_b   1.000
_cell.length_c   1.000
_cell.angle_alpha   90.00
_cell.angle_beta   90.00
_cell.angle_gamma   90.00
#
_symmetry.space_group_name_H-M   'P 1'
#
loop_
_entity.id
_entity.type
_entity.pdbx_description
1 polymer ?
#
loop_
_entity_poly.entity_id
_entity_poly.type
_entity_poly.pdbx_seq_one_letter_code
_entity_poly.pdbx_strand_id
1 'polypeptide(L)'
;MSNVQKTKHSIYNTARKLAKEVAADLKVEFHQDVLDIIAELVYKKLVLYGGDMDAFQKHAKRSTITADDVKLLVRRSESLKAVVEAKMKLLNSLKPNEAPAPAKRKRK
;
A
#
# COMPACT_ATOMS: atom_id res chain seq x y z
N MET A 1 12.61 4.04 22.76
CA MET A 1 11.45 3.55 21.98
C MET A 1 11.91 2.48 21.01
N SER A 2 11.23 1.34 20.94
CA SER A 2 11.56 0.28 19.96
C SER A 2 11.27 0.73 18.53
N ASN A 3 11.89 0.10 17.53
CA ASN A 3 11.64 0.41 16.12
C ASN A 3 10.16 0.23 15.75
N VAL A 4 9.51 -0.79 16.31
CA VAL A 4 8.06 -1.04 16.13
C VAL A 4 7.22 0.13 16.65
N GLN A 5 7.54 0.65 17.85
CA GLN A 5 6.84 1.79 18.43
C GLN A 5 7.03 3.06 17.59
N LYS A 6 8.23 3.30 17.08
CA LYS A 6 8.52 4.44 16.19
C LYS A 6 7.71 4.37 14.90
N THR A 7 7.67 3.22 14.24
CA THR A 7 6.88 3.01 13.01
C THR A 7 5.39 3.16 13.27
N LYS A 8 4.87 2.56 14.36
CA LYS A 8 3.46 2.71 14.76
C LYS A 8 3.12 4.20 14.97
N HIS A 9 3.95 4.93 15.70
CA HIS A 9 3.74 6.37 15.92
C HIS A 9 3.72 7.18 14.61
N SER A 10 4.63 6.90 13.68
CA SER A 10 4.65 7.55 12.36
C SER A 10 3.38 7.29 11.54
N ILE A 11 2.89 6.04 11.56
CA ILE A 11 1.64 5.65 10.91
C ILE A 11 0.46 6.41 11.54
N TYR A 12 0.43 6.51 12.86
CA TYR A 12 -0.65 7.20 13.58
C TYR A 12 -0.72 8.67 13.22
N ASN A 13 0.43 9.36 13.26
CA ASN A 13 0.48 10.78 12.94
C ASN A 13 0.01 11.05 11.51
N THR A 14 0.40 10.18 10.56
CA THR A 14 -0.03 10.29 9.16
C THR A 14 -1.51 10.03 9.00
N ALA A 15 -2.04 8.97 9.62
CA ALA A 15 -3.46 8.62 9.55
C ALA A 15 -4.34 9.73 10.15
N ARG A 16 -3.95 10.28 11.31
CA ARG A 16 -4.65 11.42 11.94
C ARG A 16 -4.62 12.66 11.05
N LYS A 17 -3.48 12.95 10.41
CA LYS A 17 -3.36 14.08 9.48
C LYS A 17 -4.33 13.94 8.30
N LEU A 18 -4.33 12.79 7.62
CA LEU A 18 -5.23 12.52 6.51
C LEU A 18 -6.71 12.56 6.94
N ALA A 19 -7.03 12.03 8.12
CA ALA A 19 -8.39 12.10 8.65
C ALA A 19 -8.84 13.54 8.93
N LYS A 20 -7.93 14.43 9.38
CA LYS A 20 -8.22 15.86 9.54
C LYS A 20 -8.41 16.58 8.21
N GLU A 21 -7.64 16.22 7.18
CA GLU A 21 -7.84 16.75 5.81
C GLU A 21 -9.25 16.39 5.30
N VAL A 22 -9.67 15.13 5.46
CA VAL A 22 -11.04 14.69 5.12
C VAL A 22 -12.10 15.41 5.96
N ALA A 23 -11.87 15.61 7.25
CA ALA A 23 -12.79 16.34 8.11
C ALA A 23 -13.00 17.79 7.63
N ALA A 24 -11.92 18.46 7.22
CA ALA A 24 -11.96 19.80 6.65
C ALA A 24 -12.75 19.85 5.33
N ASP A 25 -12.53 18.88 4.42
CA ASP A 25 -13.27 18.77 3.16
C ASP A 25 -14.78 18.57 3.39
N LEU A 26 -15.13 17.79 4.43
CA LEU A 26 -16.51 17.54 4.83
C LEU A 26 -17.12 18.68 5.69
N LYS A 27 -16.33 19.68 6.09
CA LYS A 27 -16.72 20.76 7.02
C LYS A 27 -17.26 20.24 8.36
N VAL A 28 -16.62 19.19 8.88
CA VAL A 28 -16.93 18.60 10.19
C VAL A 28 -15.68 18.54 11.06
N GLU A 29 -15.87 18.38 12.37
CA GLU A 29 -14.78 18.12 13.31
C GLU A 29 -14.84 16.67 13.78
N PHE A 30 -13.68 15.99 13.78
CA PHE A 30 -13.56 14.66 14.38
C PHE A 30 -13.02 14.78 15.80
N HIS A 31 -13.70 14.12 16.73
CA HIS A 31 -13.20 13.98 18.10
C HIS A 31 -11.84 13.26 18.13
N GLN A 32 -11.01 13.56 19.12
CA GLN A 32 -9.67 12.99 19.23
C GLN A 32 -9.71 11.46 19.27
N ASP A 33 -10.69 10.87 19.96
CA ASP A 33 -10.86 9.41 20.02
C ASP A 33 -11.16 8.80 18.65
N VAL A 34 -11.92 9.49 17.79
CA VAL A 34 -12.21 9.03 16.42
C VAL A 34 -10.93 8.99 15.60
N LEU A 35 -10.09 10.02 15.71
CA LEU A 35 -8.79 10.06 15.04
C LEU A 35 -7.87 8.93 15.51
N ASP A 36 -7.92 8.60 16.80
CA ASP A 36 -7.12 7.54 17.41
C ASP A 36 -7.59 6.14 16.99
N ILE A 37 -8.91 5.94 16.90
CA ILE A 37 -9.51 4.73 16.38
C ILE A 37 -9.14 4.53 14.90
N ILE A 38 -9.26 5.57 14.07
CA ILE A 38 -8.85 5.50 12.64
C ILE A 38 -7.38 5.11 12.54
N ALA A 39 -6.51 5.74 13.33
CA ALA A 39 -5.08 5.43 13.34
C ALA A 39 -4.78 3.97 13.74
N GLU A 40 -5.44 3.44 14.77
CA GLU A 40 -5.29 2.03 15.18
C GLU A 40 -5.82 1.07 14.11
N LEU A 41 -6.95 1.38 13.48
CA LEU A 41 -7.50 0.56 12.38
C LEU A 41 -6.55 0.51 11.18
N VAL A 42 -5.97 1.65 10.78
CA VAL A 42 -4.98 1.73 9.70
C VAL A 42 -3.76 0.88 10.03
N TYR A 43 -3.20 1.00 11.24
CA TYR A 43 -2.06 0.20 11.66
C TYR A 43 -2.36 -1.31 11.61
N LYS A 44 -3.48 -1.75 12.21
CA LYS A 44 -3.90 -3.16 12.17
C LYS A 44 -4.11 -3.65 10.74
N LYS A 45 -4.67 -2.83 9.86
CA LYS A 45 -4.89 -3.17 8.46
C LYS A 45 -3.58 -3.36 7.71
N LEU A 46 -2.57 -2.51 7.96
CA LEU A 46 -1.24 -2.65 7.36
C LEU A 46 -0.53 -3.94 7.81
N VAL A 47 -0.70 -4.34 9.07
CA VAL A 47 -0.17 -5.63 9.56
C VAL A 47 -0.80 -6.80 8.79
N LEU A 48 -2.13 -6.79 8.60
CA LEU A 48 -2.82 -7.80 7.79
C LEU A 48 -2.33 -7.80 6.33
N TYR A 49 -2.20 -6.62 5.72
CA TYR A 49 -1.69 -6.48 4.36
C TYR A 49 -0.26 -7.01 4.21
N GLY A 50 0.62 -6.77 5.19
CA GLY A 50 1.96 -7.35 5.18
C GLY A 50 1.96 -8.87 5.12
N GLY A 51 1.09 -9.51 5.93
CA GLY A 51 0.91 -10.97 5.92
C GLY A 51 0.34 -11.50 4.61
N ASP A 52 -0.69 -10.83 4.07
CA ASP A 52 -1.28 -11.17 2.78
C ASP A 52 -0.24 -11.08 1.64
N MET A 53 0.54 -10.00 1.58
CA MET A 53 1.56 -9.81 0.56
C MET A 53 2.68 -10.86 0.64
N ASP A 54 3.10 -11.25 1.85
CA ASP A 54 4.07 -12.32 2.06
C ASP A 54 3.52 -13.68 1.59
N ALA A 55 2.24 -13.96 1.83
CA ALA A 55 1.59 -15.17 1.34
C ALA A 55 1.49 -15.18 -0.20
N PHE A 56 1.15 -14.05 -0.84
CA PHE A 56 0.99 -13.97 -2.30
C PHE A 56 2.31 -14.18 -3.03
N GLN A 57 3.39 -13.53 -2.59
CA GLN A 57 4.70 -13.70 -3.21
C GLN A 57 5.22 -15.15 -3.04
N LYS A 58 4.99 -15.77 -1.87
CA LYS A 58 5.37 -17.17 -1.59
C LYS A 58 4.61 -18.14 -2.47
N HIS A 59 3.30 -17.93 -2.63
CA HIS A 59 2.47 -18.76 -3.50
C HIS A 59 2.97 -18.74 -4.96
N ALA A 60 3.46 -17.58 -5.42
CA ALA A 60 4.06 -17.43 -6.73
C ALA A 60 5.54 -17.85 -6.81
N LYS A 61 6.11 -18.46 -5.76
CA LYS A 61 7.51 -18.89 -5.66
C LYS A 61 8.52 -17.76 -5.92
N ARG A 62 8.17 -16.53 -5.55
CA ARG A 62 9.04 -15.35 -5.62
C ARG A 62 9.61 -15.03 -4.23
N SER A 63 10.46 -14.01 -4.17
CA SER A 63 10.90 -13.37 -2.92
C SER A 63 10.70 -11.85 -2.95
N THR A 64 10.24 -11.33 -4.09
CA THR A 64 9.99 -9.90 -4.33
C THR A 64 8.51 -9.70 -4.64
N ILE A 65 7.91 -8.78 -3.91
CA ILE A 65 6.53 -8.33 -4.11
C ILE A 65 6.43 -7.52 -5.40
N THR A 66 5.37 -7.76 -6.17
CA THR A 66 5.11 -7.16 -7.48
C THR A 66 3.76 -6.45 -7.52
N ALA A 67 3.49 -5.73 -8.60
CA ALA A 67 2.21 -5.04 -8.81
C ALA A 67 1.01 -6.00 -8.80
N ASP A 68 1.18 -7.25 -9.25
CA ASP A 68 0.09 -8.22 -9.29
C ASP A 68 -0.30 -8.70 -7.88
N ASP A 69 0.64 -8.75 -6.93
CA ASP A 69 0.34 -9.02 -5.53
C ASP A 69 -0.52 -7.90 -4.91
N VAL A 70 -0.23 -6.64 -5.27
CA VAL A 70 -1.01 -5.47 -4.85
C VAL A 70 -2.41 -5.48 -5.47
N LYS A 71 -2.55 -5.83 -6.76
CA LYS A 71 -3.87 -5.99 -7.39
C LYS A 71 -4.67 -7.09 -6.71
N LEU A 72 -4.03 -8.21 -6.40
CA LEU A 72 -4.65 -9.32 -5.69
C LEU A 72 -5.10 -8.90 -4.29
N LEU A 73 -4.33 -8.06 -3.59
CA LEU A 73 -4.68 -7.52 -2.27
C LEU A 73 -6.01 -6.76 -2.27
N VAL A 74 -6.25 -5.94 -3.31
CA VAL A 74 -7.45 -5.08 -3.40
C VAL A 74 -8.64 -5.72 -4.12
N ARG A 75 -8.53 -6.99 -4.53
CA ARG A 75 -9.52 -7.73 -5.34
C ARG A 75 -10.96 -7.77 -4.80
N ARG A 76 -11.18 -7.47 -3.52
CA ARG A 76 -12.50 -7.52 -2.88
C ARG A 76 -13.34 -6.26 -3.13
N SER A 77 -12.74 -5.20 -3.66
CA SER A 77 -13.41 -3.93 -3.95
C SER A 77 -13.07 -3.51 -5.36
N GLU A 78 -14.04 -3.61 -6.28
CA GLU A 78 -13.83 -3.25 -7.69
C GLU A 78 -13.50 -1.76 -7.85
N SER A 79 -14.13 -0.87 -7.06
CA SER A 79 -13.81 0.55 -7.08
C SER A 79 -12.36 0.82 -6.64
N LEU A 80 -11.90 0.17 -5.56
CA LEU A 80 -10.52 0.31 -5.10
C LEU A 80 -9.53 -0.29 -6.10
N LYS A 81 -9.85 -1.45 -6.67
CA LYS A 81 -9.05 -2.10 -7.71
C LYS A 81 -8.85 -1.20 -8.92
N ALA A 82 -9.91 -0.55 -9.40
CA ALA A 82 -9.84 0.40 -10.51
C ALA A 82 -8.91 1.58 -10.20
N VAL A 83 -8.99 2.17 -9.00
CA VAL A 83 -8.10 3.25 -8.56
C VAL A 83 -6.64 2.80 -8.55
N VAL A 84 -6.37 1.62 -8.01
CA VAL A 84 -5.01 1.05 -7.94
C VAL A 84 -4.46 0.78 -9.35
N GLU A 85 -5.25 0.18 -10.23
CA GLU A 85 -4.84 -0.09 -11.61
C GLU A 85 -4.55 1.20 -12.39
N ALA A 86 -5.38 2.23 -12.23
CA ALA A 86 -5.13 3.55 -12.83
C ALA A 86 -3.82 4.15 -12.34
N LYS A 87 -3.53 4.07 -11.03
CA LYS A 87 -2.28 4.56 -10.46
C LYS A 87 -1.07 3.77 -10.96
N MET A 88 -1.19 2.46 -11.12
CA MET A 88 -0.12 1.61 -11.68
C MET A 88 0.18 1.95 -13.14
N LYS A 89 -0.84 2.18 -13.97
CA LYS A 89 -0.65 2.62 -15.37
C LYS A 89 0.11 3.94 -15.43
N LEU A 90 -0.27 4.91 -14.60
CA LEU A 90 0.44 6.18 -14.48
C LEU A 90 1.91 5.97 -14.08
N LEU A 91 2.19 5.16 -13.05
CA LEU A 91 3.56 4.88 -12.61
C LEU A 91 4.41 4.22 -13.70
N ASN A 92 3.82 3.33 -14.50
CA ASN A 92 4.53 2.70 -15.62
C ASN A 92 4.85 3.69 -16.75
N SER A 93 3.97 4.67 -17.01
CA SER A 93 4.23 5.72 -18.00
C SER A 93 5.33 6.70 -17.59
N LEU A 94 5.59 6.83 -16.28
CA LEU A 94 6.61 7.71 -15.73
C LEU A 94 8.00 7.04 -15.65
N LYS A 95 8.09 5.72 -15.83
CA LYS A 95 9.39 5.05 -15.89
C LYS A 95 10.07 5.44 -17.20
N PRO A 96 11.29 6.01 -17.19
CA PRO A 96 12.05 6.19 -18.41
C PRO A 96 12.25 4.82 -19.05
N ASN A 97 12.18 4.74 -20.40
CA ASN A 97 12.39 3.52 -21.17
C ASN A 97 13.68 2.82 -20.70
N GLU A 98 13.56 1.78 -19.86
CA GLU A 98 14.66 0.85 -19.63
C GLU A 98 14.92 0.15 -20.97
N ALA A 99 16.13 0.32 -21.49
CA ALA A 99 16.60 -0.41 -22.65
C ALA A 99 16.36 -1.92 -22.44
N PRO A 100 15.95 -2.66 -23.49
CA PRO A 100 15.65 -4.08 -23.34
C PRO A 100 16.85 -4.82 -22.76
N ALA A 101 16.62 -5.58 -21.68
CA ALA A 101 17.65 -6.39 -21.03
C ALA A 101 18.36 -7.27 -22.06
N PRO A 102 19.70 -7.41 -22.01
CA PRO A 102 20.45 -8.20 -22.98
C PRO A 102 19.96 -9.64 -22.96
N ALA A 103 19.57 -10.16 -24.13
CA ALA A 103 19.07 -11.51 -24.30
C ALA A 103 20.05 -12.52 -23.67
N LYS A 104 19.55 -13.37 -22.76
CA LYS A 104 20.33 -14.44 -22.14
C LYS A 104 20.89 -15.34 -23.26
N ARG A 105 22.20 -15.27 -23.48
CA ARG A 105 22.94 -16.09 -24.44
C ARG A 105 22.72 -17.58 -24.08
N LYS A 106 22.03 -18.33 -24.95
CA LYS A 106 21.90 -19.79 -24.80
C LYS A 106 23.31 -20.39 -24.82
N ARG A 107 23.72 -21.05 -23.72
CA ARG A 107 24.87 -21.95 -23.74
C ARG A 107 24.48 -23.19 -24.55
N LYS A 108 25.25 -23.47 -25.58
CA LYS A 108 25.18 -24.68 -26.40
C LYS A 108 25.90 -25.81 -25.68
#